data_AF-A0AAD9ZI51-F1
#
_entry.id   AF-A0AAD9ZI51-F1
#
_cell.length_a   1.000
_cell.length_b   1.000
_cell.length_c   1.000
_cell.angle_alpha   90.00
_cell.angle_beta   90.00
_cell.angle_gamma   90.00
#
_symmetry.space_group_name_H-M   'P 1'
#
loop_
_entity.id
_entity.type
_entity.pdbx_description
1 polymer ?
#
loop_
_entity_poly.entity_id
_entity_poly.type
_entity_poly.pdbx_seq_one_letter_code
_entity_poly.pdbx_strand_id
1 'polypeptide(L)' 'MTENTNPGNFSNRPKDEVSSIAQKGGQSSHQGGFASMDPDKQKEIASQGGQASSGSFEPGSDKAKEAGRKGGSA' A
#
# COMPACT_ATOMS: atom_id res chain seq x y z
N MET A 1 11.81 24.24 0.39
CA MET A 1 12.58 23.06 0.84
C MET A 1 11.98 22.65 2.16
N THR A 2 11.19 21.58 2.23
CA THR A 2 10.54 21.17 3.49
C THR A 2 11.57 20.46 4.35
N GLU A 3 12.16 21.19 5.30
CA GLU A 3 12.95 20.62 6.40
C GLU A 3 12.01 19.88 7.36
N ASN A 4 11.54 18.70 6.94
CA ASN A 4 10.72 17.85 7.78
C ASN A 4 11.65 16.97 8.61
N THR A 5 12.02 17.46 9.79
CA THR A 5 12.92 16.83 10.77
C THR A 5 12.26 15.67 11.51
N ASN A 6 11.44 14.86 10.84
CA ASN A 6 10.95 13.60 11.40
C ASN A 6 12.05 12.54 11.23
N PRO A 7 12.77 12.15 12.30
CA PRO A 7 13.90 11.20 12.20
C PRO A 7 13.48 9.82 11.70
N GLY A 8 12.17 9.51 11.72
CA GLY A 8 11.63 8.25 11.21
C GLY A 8 11.34 8.20 9.71
N ASN A 9 11.41 9.32 8.98
CA ASN A 9 11.06 9.35 7.56
C ASN A 9 12.17 8.75 6.67
N PHE A 10 11.79 8.07 5.59
CA PHE A 10 12.71 7.52 4.58
C PHE A 10 13.64 8.57 3.96
N SER A 11 13.18 9.83 3.86
CA SER A 11 14.01 10.96 3.40
C SER A 11 15.23 11.24 4.29
N ASN A 12 15.18 10.82 5.55
CA ASN A 12 16.23 11.02 6.55
C ASN A 12 17.07 9.74 6.78
N ARG A 13 16.89 8.71 5.95
CA ARG A 13 17.61 7.43 6.03
C ARG A 13 18.64 7.25 4.90
N PRO A 14 19.73 6.48 5.12
CA PRO A 14 20.67 6.12 4.06
C PRO A 14 19.99 5.40 2.90
N LYS A 15 20.39 5.71 1.66
CA LYS A 15 19.81 5.10 0.45
C LYS A 15 19.92 3.58 0.43
N ASP A 16 21.03 3.04 0.89
CA ASP A 16 21.26 1.59 0.96
C ASP A 16 20.27 0.89 1.91
N GLU A 17 19.97 1.54 3.04
CA GLU A 17 19.01 1.03 4.02
C GLU A 17 17.59 1.05 3.44
N VAL A 18 17.20 2.14 2.79
CA VAL A 18 15.90 2.27 2.11
C VAL A 18 15.77 1.23 0.99
N SER A 19 16.83 1.03 0.21
CA SER A 19 16.87 0.01 -0.85
C SER A 19 16.72 -1.40 -0.28
N SER A 20 17.41 -1.72 0.82
CA SER A 20 17.29 -3.02 1.49
C SER A 20 15.87 -3.25 2.06
N ILE A 21 15.25 -2.21 2.62
CA ILE A 21 13.86 -2.27 3.12
C ILE A 21 12.88 -2.51 1.97
N ALA A 22 13.00 -1.77 0.86
CA ALA A 22 12.16 -1.96 -0.32
C ALA A 22 12.35 -3.36 -0.93
N GLN A 23 13.60 -3.83 -1.02
CA GLN A 23 13.92 -5.16 -1.52
C GLN A 23 13.33 -6.26 -0.64
N LYS A 24 13.44 -6.14 0.70
CA LYS A 24 12.82 -7.08 1.64
C LYS A 24 11.29 -7.09 1.54
N GLY A 25 10.67 -5.92 1.34
CA GLY A 25 9.23 -5.80 1.09
C GLY A 25 8.79 -6.52 -0.19
N GLY A 26 9.58 -6.42 -1.26
CA GLY A 26 9.31 -7.09 -2.54
C GLY A 26 9.60 -8.60 -2.53
N GLN A 27 10.61 -9.06 -1.79
CA GLN A 27 11.01 -10.48 -1.73
C GLN A 27 9.95 -11.39 -1.08
N SER A 28 9.11 -10.86 -0.19
CA SER A 28 7.99 -11.63 0.41
C SER A 28 6.90 -12.05 -0.59
N SER A 29 6.96 -11.58 -1.85
CA SER A 29 5.97 -11.89 -2.89
C SER A 29 6.24 -13.17 -3.70
N HIS A 30 7.40 -13.81 -3.53
CA HIS A 30 7.81 -14.99 -4.32
C HIS A 30 6.96 -16.25 -4.07
N GLN A 31 6.15 -16.28 -3.01
CA GLN A 31 5.23 -17.39 -2.70
C GLN A 31 3.82 -17.20 -3.27
N GLY A 32 3.62 -16.20 -4.12
CA GLY A 32 2.32 -15.80 -4.65
C GLY A 32 1.79 -14.58 -3.91
N GLY A 33 2.16 -13.40 -4.40
CA GLY A 33 1.66 -12.13 -3.88
C GLY A 33 0.17 -11.94 -4.14
N PHE A 34 -0.36 -10.77 -3.78
CA PHE A 34 -1.78 -10.44 -3.97
C PHE A 34 -2.26 -10.71 -5.40
N ALA A 35 -1.46 -10.39 -6.41
CA ALA A 35 -1.78 -10.62 -7.82
C ALA A 35 -1.87 -12.11 -8.22
N SER A 36 -1.23 -13.01 -7.48
CA SER A 36 -1.23 -14.46 -7.73
C SER A 36 -2.28 -15.21 -6.88
N MET A 37 -3.00 -14.50 -6.01
CA MET A 37 -4.07 -15.07 -5.18
C MET A 37 -5.36 -15.27 -6.00
N ASP A 38 -6.25 -16.14 -5.55
CA ASP A 38 -7.59 -16.31 -6.14
C ASP A 38 -8.34 -14.95 -6.24
N PRO A 39 -8.98 -14.64 -7.37
CA PRO A 39 -9.63 -13.35 -7.60
C PRO A 39 -10.78 -13.04 -6.62
N ASP A 40 -11.53 -14.04 -6.16
CA ASP A 40 -12.59 -13.83 -5.17
C ASP A 40 -12.00 -13.45 -3.81
N LYS A 41 -10.90 -14.11 -3.45
CA LYS A 41 -10.15 -13.80 -2.22
C LYS A 41 -9.45 -12.43 -2.29
N GLN A 42 -8.93 -12.05 -3.45
CA GLN A 42 -8.40 -10.69 -3.67
C GLN A 42 -9.48 -9.64 -3.45
N LYS A 43 -10.67 -9.83 -4.02
CA LYS A 43 -11.81 -8.90 -3.89
C LYS A 43 -12.27 -8.76 -2.44
N GLU A 44 -12.31 -9.86 -1.69
CA GLU A 44 -12.65 -9.85 -0.27
C GLU A 44 -11.65 -9.03 0.55
N ILE A 45 -10.35 -9.27 0.38
CA ILE A 45 -9.29 -8.54 1.08
C ILE A 45 -9.29 -7.06 0.69
N ALA A 46 -9.49 -6.72 -0.59
CA ALA A 46 -9.62 -5.35 -1.05
C ALA A 46 -10.84 -4.64 -0.41
N SER A 47 -11.96 -5.35 -0.28
CA SER A 47 -13.16 -4.85 0.40
C SER A 47 -12.91 -4.59 1.89
N GLN A 48 -12.21 -5.52 2.57
CA GLN A 48 -11.84 -5.35 3.98
C GLN A 48 -10.89 -4.18 4.20
N GLY A 49 -9.91 -3.98 3.31
CA GLY A 49 -9.01 -2.82 3.36
C GLY A 49 -9.74 -1.48 3.22
N GLY A 50 -10.79 -1.42 2.38
CA GLY A 50 -11.66 -0.25 2.24
C GLY A 50 -12.55 0.00 3.46
N GLN A 51 -13.00 -1.06 4.14
CA GLN A 51 -13.83 -0.96 5.36
C GLN A 51 -13.01 -0.63 6.61
N ALA A 52 -11.79 -1.16 6.72
CA ALA A 52 -10.89 -0.93 7.85
C ALA A 52 -10.16 0.42 7.75
N SER A 53 -10.13 1.03 6.56
CA SER A 53 -9.66 2.41 6.41
C SER A 53 -10.68 3.36 7.02
N SER A 54 -10.39 3.84 8.23
CA SER A 54 -11.06 5.01 8.85
C SER A 54 -10.72 6.33 8.14
N GLY A 55 -10.14 6.26 6.93
CA GLY A 55 -9.80 7.41 6.12
C GLY A 55 -11.04 8.28 5.87
N SER A 56 -10.78 9.56 5.61
CA SER A 56 -11.77 10.65 5.43
C SER A 56 -12.77 10.46 4.26
N PHE A 57 -12.95 9.24 3.76
CA PHE A 57 -13.79 8.89 2.63
C PHE A 57 -14.94 8.01 3.11
N GLU A 58 -16.17 8.43 2.82
CA GLU A 58 -17.33 7.59 3.10
C GLU A 58 -17.26 6.30 2.27
N PRO A 59 -17.54 5.14 2.88
CA PRO A 59 -17.65 3.88 2.15
C PRO A 59 -18.62 4.01 0.97
N GLY A 60 -18.17 3.65 -0.22
CA GLY A 60 -18.98 3.73 -1.45
C GLY A 60 -18.93 5.09 -2.18
N SER A 61 -18.28 6.11 -1.60
CA SER A 61 -18.00 7.37 -2.30
C SER A 61 -17.14 7.15 -3.54
N ASP A 62 -17.30 8.01 -4.54
CA ASP A 62 -16.53 7.92 -5.78
C ASP A 62 -15.03 8.04 -5.54
N LYS A 63 -14.63 8.81 -4.53
CA LYS A 63 -13.24 8.97 -4.11
C LYS A 63 -12.65 7.70 -3.50
N ALA A 64 -13.43 6.93 -2.74
CA ALA A 64 -13.01 5.62 -2.23
C ALA A 64 -12.87 4.60 -3.37
N LYS A 65 -13.80 4.61 -4.35
CA LYS A 65 -13.73 3.75 -5.54
C LYS A 65 -12.53 4.09 -6.42
N GLU A 66 -12.25 5.37 -6.64
CA GLU A 66 -11.10 5.82 -7.43
C GLU A 66 -9.78 5.45 -6.75
N ALA A 67 -9.67 5.65 -5.44
CA ALA A 67 -8.49 5.24 -4.67
C ALA A 67 -8.25 3.72 -4.74
N GLY A 68 -9.30 2.90 -4.62
CA GLY A 68 -9.21 1.45 -4.77
C GLY A 68 -8.79 1.03 -6.18
N ARG A 69 -9.37 1.64 -7.23
CA ARG A 69 -8.98 1.39 -8.62
C ARG A 69 -7.52 1.76 -8.90
N LYS A 70 -7.08 2.93 -8.41
CA LYS A 70 -5.70 3.39 -8.57
C LYS A 70 -4.69 2.51 -7.81
N GLY A 71 -5.07 2.00 -6.63
CA GLY A 71 -4.24 1.07 -5.86
C GLY A 71 -4.11 -0.32 -6.51
N GLY A 72 -5.14 -0.80 -7.21
CA GLY A 72 -5.13 -2.10 -7.89
C GLY A 72 -4.55 -2.10 -9.32
N SER A 73 -4.15 -0.94 -9.84
CA SER A 73 -3.61 -0.79 -11.21
C SER A 73 -2.09 -0.52 -11.24
N ALA A 74 -1.41 -0.71 -10.11
CA ALA A 74 0.05 -0.56 -9.97
C ALA A 74 0.79 -1.89 -10.16
#